data_AF-A0A8C5J4D1-F1
#
_entry.id   AF-A0A8C5J4D1-F1
#
_cell.length_a   1.000
_cell.length_b   1.000
_cell.length_c   1.000
_cell.angle_alpha   90.00
_cell.angle_beta   90.00
_cell.angle_gamma   90.00
#
_symmetry.space_group_name_H-M   'P 1'
#
loop_
_entity.id
_entity.type
_entity.pdbx_description
1 polymer ?
#
loop_
_entity_poly.entity_id
_entity_poly.type
_entity_poly.pdbx_seq_one_letter_code
_entity_poly.pdbx_strand_id
1 'polypeptide(L)'
;MWVYPRSRIEVLADPKPVFCQASSPTLVWGNQETIWSLTPGAMTARPSARTLYLCKPKKDFTKYGRSCRPVIGGNPLLPKYGYPSERLLKLSEPKKFLPAYLEQRSRDTPEWPVSLAAQNYNASKRILQLAQPKGLHPDFMPPREISTSPRRIVASPRTIELSKPKQLHPNFMPARDPEWPVTEAAKHAVPTKRILGLAQPSSRPRVTALDPEAFKVKESALKAVCTPRLAELAQPIRR
;
A
#
# COMPACT_ATOMS: atom_id res chain seq x y z
N MET A 1 2.79 -68.33 -17.98
CA MET A 1 1.65 -67.66 -17.32
C MET A 1 2.00 -66.17 -17.27
N TRP A 2 1.42 -65.36 -18.16
CA TRP A 2 1.81 -63.95 -18.31
C TRP A 2 1.12 -63.12 -17.22
N VAL A 3 1.92 -62.58 -16.29
CA VAL A 3 1.44 -61.67 -15.26
C VAL A 3 1.26 -60.30 -15.91
N TYR A 4 0.03 -59.88 -16.13
CA TYR A 4 -0.25 -58.51 -16.59
C TYR A 4 0.18 -57.52 -15.49
N PRO A 5 0.88 -56.43 -15.85
CA PRO A 5 1.21 -55.39 -14.89
C PRO A 5 -0.08 -54.74 -14.38
N ARG A 6 -0.24 -54.67 -13.05
CA ARG A 6 -1.39 -54.01 -12.42
C ARG A 6 -1.51 -52.57 -12.90
N SER A 7 -2.75 -52.12 -13.10
CA SER A 7 -3.02 -50.74 -13.48
C SER A 7 -2.54 -49.80 -12.36
N ARG A 8 -2.03 -48.60 -12.72
CA ARG A 8 -1.54 -47.63 -11.73
C ARG A 8 -2.61 -47.25 -10.70
N ILE A 9 -3.89 -47.34 -11.09
CA ILE A 9 -5.04 -47.07 -10.24
C ILE A 9 -5.14 -48.12 -9.13
N GLU A 10 -4.93 -49.40 -9.44
CA GLU A 10 -4.90 -50.49 -8.44
C GLU A 10 -3.73 -50.32 -7.45
N VAL A 11 -2.56 -49.90 -7.93
CA VAL A 11 -1.38 -49.66 -7.08
C VAL A 11 -1.60 -48.48 -6.11
N LEU A 12 -2.38 -47.47 -6.53
CA LEU A 12 -2.71 -46.32 -5.69
C LEU A 12 -3.88 -46.59 -4.73
N ALA A 13 -4.67 -47.63 -4.98
CA ALA A 13 -5.77 -48.05 -4.11
C ALA A 13 -5.29 -48.81 -2.87
N ASP A 14 -4.07 -49.38 -2.93
CA ASP A 14 -3.47 -50.04 -1.78
C ASP A 14 -3.08 -49.00 -0.70
N PRO A 15 -3.45 -49.22 0.58
CA PRO A 15 -3.09 -48.32 1.66
C PRO A 15 -1.56 -48.28 1.81
N LYS A 16 -1.01 -47.07 1.94
CA LYS A 16 0.45 -46.90 2.12
C LYS A 16 0.90 -47.69 3.35
N PRO A 17 1.99 -48.47 3.26
CA PRO A 17 2.52 -49.18 4.42
C PRO A 17 2.84 -48.17 5.52
N VAL A 18 2.33 -48.43 6.72
CA VAL A 18 2.54 -47.56 7.87
C VAL A 18 4.03 -47.57 8.19
N PHE A 19 4.69 -46.44 7.97
CA PHE A 19 6.08 -46.26 8.36
C PHE A 19 6.15 -46.28 9.89
N CYS A 20 6.64 -47.39 10.42
CA CYS A 20 7.10 -47.65 11.79
C CYS A 20 6.05 -48.09 12.83
N GLN A 21 6.11 -49.38 13.19
CA GLN A 21 5.72 -49.87 14.52
C GLN A 21 6.69 -50.99 14.93
N ALA A 22 7.65 -50.68 15.81
CA ALA A 22 8.29 -51.62 16.74
C ALA A 22 9.41 -50.97 17.59
N SER A 23 10.07 -49.90 17.12
CA SER A 23 11.21 -49.30 17.83
C SER A 23 11.14 -47.78 18.01
N SER A 24 10.05 -47.14 17.60
CA SER A 24 9.88 -45.69 17.76
C SER A 24 9.31 -45.39 19.15
N PRO A 25 9.92 -44.49 19.95
CA PRO A 25 9.35 -44.10 21.24
C PRO A 25 7.95 -43.51 21.02
N THR A 26 6.97 -43.98 21.77
CA THR A 26 5.59 -43.46 21.75
C THR A 26 5.61 -42.01 22.22
N LEU A 27 5.55 -41.09 21.27
CA LEU A 27 5.52 -39.66 21.55
C LEU A 27 4.13 -39.30 22.06
N VAL A 28 3.99 -39.14 23.38
CA VAL A 28 2.80 -38.52 23.97
C VAL A 28 2.93 -37.01 23.73
N TRP A 29 1.83 -36.35 23.38
CA TRP A 29 1.84 -34.91 23.12
C TRP A 29 1.36 -34.18 24.37
N GLY A 30 2.21 -33.33 24.96
CA GLY A 30 1.87 -32.50 26.12
C GLY A 30 2.68 -32.78 27.39
N ASN A 31 3.39 -33.90 27.46
CA ASN A 31 4.53 -34.08 28.37
C ASN A 31 5.73 -33.39 27.71
N GLN A 32 6.37 -32.42 28.38
CA GLN A 32 7.55 -31.70 27.86
C GLN A 32 8.81 -32.60 27.80
N GLU A 33 8.65 -33.89 27.52
CA GLU A 33 9.72 -34.85 27.39
C GLU A 33 10.37 -34.70 26.02
N THR A 34 11.69 -34.86 26.01
CA THR A 34 12.48 -34.80 24.78
C THR A 34 12.30 -36.10 24.00
N ILE A 35 12.23 -35.99 22.66
CA ILE A 35 12.13 -37.13 21.73
C ILE A 35 13.26 -38.16 21.95
N TRP A 36 14.41 -37.71 22.46
CA TRP A 36 15.58 -38.51 22.77
C TRP A 36 15.88 -38.45 24.26
N SER A 37 16.34 -39.57 24.83
CA SER A 37 16.88 -39.60 26.18
C SER A 37 18.13 -38.71 26.28
N LEU A 38 18.18 -37.84 27.29
CA LEU A 38 19.33 -36.98 27.52
C LEU A 38 20.53 -37.83 27.94
N THR A 39 21.69 -37.57 27.34
CA THR A 39 22.93 -38.26 27.73
C THR A 39 23.40 -37.80 29.12
N PRO A 40 24.08 -38.66 29.90
CA PRO A 40 24.55 -38.31 31.24
C PRO A 40 25.42 -37.04 31.26
N GLY A 41 26.26 -36.86 30.24
CA GLY A 41 27.10 -35.67 30.08
C GLY A 41 26.29 -34.36 29.92
N ALA A 42 25.12 -34.43 29.29
CA ALA A 42 24.22 -33.28 29.15
C ALA A 42 23.56 -32.91 30.49
N MET A 43 23.26 -33.90 31.36
CA MET A 43 22.71 -33.64 32.69
C MET A 43 23.72 -32.96 33.62
N THR A 44 25.00 -33.28 33.45
CA THR A 44 26.10 -32.70 34.25
C THR A 44 26.71 -31.44 33.63
N ALA A 45 26.30 -31.05 32.42
CA ALA A 45 26.89 -29.94 31.70
C ALA A 45 26.58 -28.59 32.37
N ARG A 46 27.62 -27.82 32.67
CA ARG A 46 27.46 -26.46 33.20
C ARG A 46 27.20 -25.47 32.05
N PRO A 47 26.10 -24.69 32.08
CA PRO A 47 25.81 -23.72 31.04
C PRO A 47 26.86 -22.60 31.01
N SER A 48 27.17 -22.11 29.81
CA SER A 48 28.09 -20.98 29.65
C SER A 48 27.50 -19.69 30.24
N ALA A 49 28.36 -18.72 30.58
CA ALA A 49 27.91 -17.40 31.04
C ALA A 49 26.96 -16.71 30.05
N ARG A 50 27.17 -16.92 28.74
CA ARG A 50 26.27 -16.41 27.69
C ARG A 50 24.91 -17.09 27.73
N THR A 51 24.87 -18.41 27.93
CA THR A 51 23.62 -19.16 28.04
C THR A 51 22.83 -18.69 29.25
N LEU A 52 23.49 -18.55 30.40
CA LEU A 52 22.89 -17.98 31.62
C LEU A 52 22.38 -16.55 31.42
N TYR A 53 23.08 -15.73 30.63
CA TYR A 53 22.63 -14.38 30.29
C TYR A 53 21.37 -14.38 29.41
N LEU A 54 21.29 -15.28 28.43
CA LEU A 54 20.13 -15.41 27.53
C LEU A 54 18.91 -16.02 28.22
N CYS A 55 19.11 -16.87 29.23
CA CYS A 55 18.01 -17.42 30.04
C CYS A 55 17.33 -16.38 30.93
N LYS A 56 17.89 -15.18 31.10
CA LYS A 56 17.19 -14.11 31.81
C LYS A 56 15.97 -13.67 31.00
N PRO A 57 14.76 -13.66 31.58
CA PRO A 57 13.57 -13.20 30.88
C PRO A 57 13.80 -11.77 30.40
N LYS A 58 13.34 -11.51 29.17
CA LYS A 58 13.46 -10.19 28.55
C LYS A 58 12.71 -9.18 29.42
N LYS A 59 13.32 -8.04 29.75
CA LYS A 59 12.70 -6.98 30.57
C LYS A 59 11.30 -6.64 30.02
N ASP A 60 10.33 -6.50 30.91
CA ASP A 60 8.97 -6.15 30.55
C ASP A 60 8.92 -4.74 29.95
N PHE A 61 8.73 -4.66 28.63
CA PHE A 61 8.56 -3.39 27.92
C PHE A 61 7.10 -2.88 27.94
N THR A 62 6.20 -3.55 28.67
CA THR A 62 4.76 -3.23 28.71
C THR A 62 4.44 -1.88 29.34
N LYS A 63 5.36 -1.30 30.12
CA LYS A 63 5.22 0.06 30.70
C LYS A 63 5.38 1.19 29.67
N TYR A 64 6.01 0.92 28.53
CA TYR A 64 6.15 1.87 27.43
C TYR A 64 5.25 1.40 26.30
N GLY A 65 4.07 2.01 26.20
CA GLY A 65 2.91 1.55 25.44
C GLY A 65 3.22 0.84 24.12
N ARG A 66 2.54 -0.31 23.93
CA ARG A 66 2.47 -1.15 22.71
C ARG A 66 3.25 -0.62 21.52
N SER A 67 4.57 -0.78 21.52
CA SER A 67 5.37 -0.67 20.31
C SER A 67 5.35 -2.04 19.62
N CYS A 68 4.20 -2.39 19.04
CA CYS A 68 4.16 -3.44 18.05
C CYS A 68 4.85 -2.89 16.79
N ARG A 69 6.11 -3.26 16.54
CA ARG A 69 6.70 -3.08 15.21
C ARG A 69 6.01 -4.07 14.26
N PRO A 70 5.43 -3.62 13.13
CA PRO A 70 5.03 -4.54 12.08
C PRO A 70 6.28 -5.22 11.52
N VAL A 71 6.26 -6.55 11.53
CA VAL A 71 7.24 -7.39 10.84
C VAL A 71 6.99 -7.26 9.33
N ILE A 72 8.06 -6.91 8.61
CA ILE A 72 8.33 -7.07 7.16
C ILE A 72 7.14 -6.75 6.22
N GLY A 73 7.21 -5.60 5.55
CA GLY A 73 6.35 -5.25 4.41
C GLY A 73 5.19 -4.28 4.70
N GLY A 74 4.97 -3.91 5.96
CA GLY A 74 4.06 -2.82 6.30
C GLY A 74 4.75 -1.48 6.07
N ASN A 75 4.27 -0.69 5.10
CA ASN A 75 4.55 0.75 5.08
C ASN A 75 4.31 1.29 6.50
N PRO A 76 5.23 2.06 7.11
CA PRO A 76 4.95 2.68 8.39
C PRO A 76 3.65 3.47 8.22
N LEU A 77 2.72 3.31 9.17
CA LEU A 77 1.53 4.15 9.26
C LEU A 77 2.04 5.57 9.51
N LEU A 78 2.39 6.28 8.43
CA LEU A 78 2.62 7.70 8.47
C LEU A 78 1.36 8.32 9.09
N PRO A 79 1.50 9.19 10.10
CA PRO A 79 0.36 9.92 10.63
C PRO A 79 -0.35 10.60 9.46
N LYS A 80 -1.55 10.14 9.11
CA LYS A 80 -2.35 10.72 8.02
C LYS A 80 -2.90 12.12 8.35
N TYR A 81 -2.54 12.66 9.50
CA TYR A 81 -2.92 14.00 9.95
C TYR A 81 -1.72 14.69 10.59
N GLY A 82 -0.82 15.20 9.75
CA GLY A 82 0.01 16.34 10.14
C GLY A 82 -0.80 17.61 9.88
N TYR A 83 -0.76 18.57 10.81
CA TYR A 83 -1.23 19.91 10.49
C TYR A 83 -0.56 20.36 9.19
N PRO A 84 -1.30 20.96 8.23
CA PRO A 84 -0.71 21.41 6.99
C PRO A 84 0.47 22.31 7.33
N SER A 85 1.65 22.03 6.77
CA SER A 85 2.82 22.90 6.96
C SER A 85 2.46 24.35 6.68
N GLU A 86 3.14 25.32 7.29
CA GLU A 86 2.90 26.75 7.04
C GLU A 86 2.89 27.10 5.54
N ARG A 87 3.69 26.38 4.75
CA ARG A 87 3.69 26.48 3.29
C ARG A 87 2.36 26.02 2.67
N LEU A 88 1.79 24.91 3.12
CA LEU A 88 0.49 24.43 2.65
C LEU A 88 -0.64 25.37 3.07
N LEU A 89 -0.60 25.91 4.28
CA LEU A 89 -1.53 26.95 4.72
C LEU A 89 -1.43 28.19 3.81
N LYS A 90 -0.20 28.64 3.51
CA LYS A 90 0.04 29.76 2.59
C LYS A 90 -0.40 29.49 1.15
N LEU A 91 -0.32 28.25 0.68
CA LEU A 91 -0.83 27.84 -0.64
C LEU A 91 -2.35 27.69 -0.67
N SER A 92 -2.97 27.39 0.48
CA SER A 92 -4.43 27.32 0.62
C SER A 92 -5.09 28.70 0.66
N GLU A 93 -4.32 29.76 0.93
CA GLU A 93 -4.82 31.13 0.75
C GLU A 93 -5.18 31.34 -0.74
N PRO A 94 -6.38 31.87 -1.04
CA PRO A 94 -6.71 32.24 -2.41
C PRO A 94 -5.69 33.26 -2.92
N LYS A 95 -5.34 33.16 -4.21
CA LYS A 95 -4.43 34.13 -4.84
C LYS A 95 -4.98 35.55 -4.62
N LYS A 96 -4.22 36.36 -3.89
CA LYS A 96 -4.54 37.77 -3.67
C LYS A 96 -4.35 38.50 -4.99
N PHE A 97 -5.44 39.02 -5.55
CA PHE A 97 -5.39 39.84 -6.76
C PHE A 97 -4.92 41.24 -6.39
N LEU A 98 -4.13 41.88 -7.26
CA LEU A 98 -3.78 43.28 -7.12
C LEU A 98 -5.07 44.13 -7.19
N PRO A 99 -5.26 45.15 -6.34
CA PRO A 99 -6.46 46.00 -6.39
C PRO A 99 -6.62 46.67 -7.77
N ALA A 100 -5.53 47.03 -8.43
CA ALA A 100 -5.54 47.51 -9.82
C ALA A 100 -6.16 46.50 -10.81
N TYR A 101 -6.01 45.19 -10.60
CA TYR A 101 -6.64 44.16 -11.43
C TYR A 101 -8.16 44.09 -11.21
N LEU A 102 -8.65 44.39 -10.00
CA LEU A 102 -10.08 44.46 -9.71
C LEU A 102 -10.71 45.75 -10.24
N GLU A 103 -10.00 46.88 -10.17
CA GLU A 103 -10.49 48.14 -10.77
C GLU A 103 -10.51 48.10 -12.30
N GLN A 104 -9.57 47.39 -12.91
CA GLN A 104 -9.55 47.14 -14.36
C GLN A 104 -10.54 46.03 -14.77
N ARG A 105 -11.14 45.33 -13.80
CA ARG A 105 -12.18 44.32 -14.03
C ARG A 105 -13.52 45.02 -14.24
N SER A 106 -13.86 45.24 -15.50
CA SER A 106 -15.13 45.81 -15.96
C SER A 106 -16.35 44.87 -15.80
N ARG A 107 -16.45 44.08 -14.72
CA ARG A 107 -17.50 43.04 -14.59
C ARG A 107 -18.22 43.04 -13.26
N ASP A 108 -19.49 43.42 -13.31
CA ASP A 108 -20.46 43.29 -12.21
C ASP A 108 -21.20 41.94 -12.21
N THR A 109 -21.11 41.12 -13.27
CA THR A 109 -21.82 39.84 -13.39
C THR A 109 -20.90 38.63 -13.64
N PRO A 110 -21.31 37.41 -13.22
CA PRO A 110 -20.57 36.17 -13.45
C PRO A 110 -20.59 35.69 -14.92
N GLU A 111 -21.34 36.37 -15.78
CA GLU A 111 -21.49 36.02 -17.19
C GLU A 111 -20.37 36.63 -18.04
N TRP A 112 -19.88 35.87 -19.02
CA TRP A 112 -18.87 36.37 -19.95
C TRP A 112 -19.57 37.18 -21.06
N PRO A 113 -19.29 38.49 -21.23
CA PRO A 113 -19.89 39.25 -22.31
C PRO A 113 -19.41 38.68 -23.64
N VAL A 114 -20.35 38.11 -24.40
CA VAL A 114 -20.10 37.60 -25.74
C VAL A 114 -20.14 38.80 -26.69
N SER A 115 -19.15 38.94 -27.56
CA SER A 115 -19.10 40.06 -28.51
C SER A 115 -20.34 40.06 -29.42
N LEU A 116 -20.81 41.24 -29.84
CA LEU A 116 -21.97 41.36 -30.74
C LEU A 116 -21.75 40.58 -32.05
N ALA A 117 -20.51 40.52 -32.54
CA ALA A 117 -20.16 39.73 -33.71
C ALA A 117 -20.35 38.22 -33.49
N ALA A 118 -20.06 37.71 -32.29
CA ALA A 118 -20.28 36.31 -31.95
C ALA A 118 -21.77 35.99 -31.71
N GLN A 119 -22.54 36.93 -31.14
CA GLN A 119 -24.00 36.78 -30.98
C GLN A 119 -24.72 36.77 -32.34
N ASN A 120 -24.28 37.62 -33.28
CA ASN A 120 -24.88 37.77 -34.60
C ASN A 120 -24.21 36.88 -35.67
N TYR A 121 -23.40 35.92 -35.28
CA TYR A 121 -22.66 35.08 -36.22
C TYR A 121 -23.59 34.06 -36.91
N ASN A 122 -23.68 34.13 -38.25
CA ASN A 122 -24.37 33.12 -39.04
C ASN A 122 -23.47 31.89 -39.21
N ALA A 123 -23.89 30.76 -38.64
CA ALA A 123 -23.16 29.51 -38.72
C ALA A 123 -22.98 29.04 -40.17
N SER A 124 -21.76 28.63 -40.53
CA SER A 124 -21.48 28.05 -41.85
C SER A 124 -22.22 26.71 -42.03
N LYS A 125 -22.47 26.32 -43.29
CA LYS A 125 -23.10 25.01 -43.62
C LYS A 125 -22.41 23.82 -42.94
N ARG A 126 -21.07 23.87 -42.85
CA ARG A 126 -20.26 22.83 -42.17
C ARG A 126 -20.54 22.79 -40.66
N ILE A 127 -20.66 23.94 -40.01
CA ILE A 127 -20.97 24.01 -38.57
C ILE A 127 -22.36 23.42 -38.32
N LEU A 128 -23.34 23.74 -39.17
CA LEU A 128 -24.69 23.17 -39.07
C LEU A 128 -24.68 21.64 -39.25
N GLN A 129 -23.90 21.11 -40.18
CA GLN A 129 -23.72 19.66 -40.35
C GLN A 129 -23.08 19.00 -39.12
N LEU A 130 -22.06 19.63 -38.52
CA LEU A 130 -21.40 19.12 -37.33
C LEU A 130 -22.27 19.23 -36.06
N ALA A 131 -23.18 20.21 -36.02
CA ALA A 131 -24.13 20.39 -34.93
C ALA A 131 -25.23 19.31 -34.93
N GLN A 132 -25.46 18.63 -36.06
CA GLN A 132 -26.37 17.49 -36.09
C GLN A 132 -25.79 16.32 -35.29
N PRO A 133 -26.56 15.71 -34.37
CA PRO A 133 -26.09 14.56 -33.62
C PRO A 133 -25.82 13.40 -34.58
N LYS A 134 -24.85 12.56 -34.24
CA LYS A 134 -24.58 11.33 -35.00
C LYS A 134 -25.80 10.41 -34.92
N GLY A 135 -26.15 9.78 -36.04
CA GLY A 135 -27.20 8.76 -36.07
C GLY A 135 -26.86 7.58 -35.15
N LEU A 136 -27.91 6.90 -34.68
CA LEU A 136 -27.75 5.64 -33.93
C LEU A 136 -27.10 4.59 -34.83
N HIS A 137 -26.26 3.74 -34.25
CA HIS A 137 -25.65 2.61 -34.97
C HIS A 137 -26.75 1.66 -35.49
N PRO A 138 -26.62 1.04 -36.68
CA PRO A 138 -27.64 0.12 -37.22
C PRO A 138 -27.99 -1.02 -36.26
N ASP A 139 -27.03 -1.50 -35.48
CA ASP A 139 -27.23 -2.56 -34.48
C ASP A 139 -27.71 -2.05 -33.11
N PHE A 140 -27.98 -0.74 -32.97
CA PHE A 140 -28.47 -0.19 -31.72
C PHE A 140 -29.89 -0.67 -31.47
N MET A 141 -30.03 -1.63 -30.55
CA MET A 141 -31.32 -2.02 -29.99
C MET A 141 -31.57 -1.23 -28.71
N PRO A 142 -32.63 -0.40 -28.64
CA PRO A 142 -33.02 0.22 -27.37
C PRO A 142 -33.38 -0.86 -26.35
N PRO A 143 -33.21 -0.60 -25.04
CA PRO A 143 -33.61 -1.54 -24.00
C PRO A 143 -35.07 -1.94 -24.21
N ARG A 144 -35.38 -3.24 -24.10
CA ARG A 144 -36.76 -3.74 -24.17
C ARG A 144 -37.61 -2.95 -23.18
N GLU A 145 -38.71 -2.36 -23.65
CA GLU A 145 -39.67 -1.69 -22.77
C GLU A 145 -40.21 -2.73 -21.77
N ILE A 146 -39.75 -2.62 -20.53
CA ILE A 146 -40.23 -3.47 -19.44
C ILE A 146 -41.62 -2.93 -19.09
N SER A 147 -42.64 -3.79 -19.24
CA SER A 147 -44.00 -3.53 -18.77
C SER A 147 -43.97 -2.88 -17.39
N THR A 148 -44.77 -1.83 -17.15
CA THR A 148 -44.89 -1.17 -15.83
C THR A 148 -45.62 -2.02 -14.79
N SER A 149 -46.08 -3.22 -15.15
CA SER A 149 -46.77 -4.17 -14.29
C SER A 149 -46.05 -4.55 -12.98
N PRO A 150 -44.71 -4.74 -12.91
CA PRO A 150 -44.05 -5.12 -11.66
C PRO A 150 -43.93 -3.96 -10.65
N ARG A 151 -44.29 -2.72 -11.02
CA ARG A 151 -44.36 -1.60 -10.05
C ARG A 151 -45.53 -1.71 -9.07
N ARG A 152 -46.52 -2.57 -9.35
CA ARG A 152 -47.72 -2.77 -8.51
C ARG A 152 -47.69 -4.08 -7.71
N ILE A 153 -46.63 -4.87 -7.83
CA ILE A 153 -46.55 -6.16 -7.13
C ILE A 153 -46.17 -5.90 -5.68
N VAL A 154 -47.10 -6.18 -4.77
CA VAL A 154 -46.83 -6.20 -3.33
C VAL A 154 -45.94 -7.41 -3.03
N ALA A 155 -44.77 -7.16 -2.45
CA ALA A 155 -43.84 -8.22 -2.09
C ALA A 155 -44.47 -9.18 -1.06
N SER A 156 -44.18 -10.48 -1.18
CA SER A 156 -44.69 -11.48 -0.22
C SER A 156 -44.17 -11.17 1.20
N PRO A 157 -44.90 -11.57 2.26
CA PRO A 157 -44.47 -11.33 3.65
C PRO A 157 -43.06 -11.88 3.92
N ARG A 158 -42.72 -13.06 3.38
CA ARG A 158 -41.37 -13.64 3.45
C ARG A 158 -40.32 -12.74 2.79
N THR A 159 -40.63 -12.13 1.64
CA THR A 159 -39.72 -11.22 0.94
C THR A 159 -39.51 -9.94 1.74
N ILE A 160 -40.55 -9.45 2.42
CA ILE A 160 -40.47 -8.29 3.34
C ILE A 160 -39.65 -8.64 4.59
N GLU A 161 -39.73 -9.86 5.08
CA GLU A 161 -38.88 -10.31 6.20
C GLU A 161 -37.40 -10.44 5.79
N LEU A 162 -37.14 -11.00 4.61
CA LEU A 162 -35.78 -11.13 4.08
C LEU A 162 -35.15 -9.78 3.68
N SER A 163 -35.96 -8.77 3.37
CA SER A 163 -35.46 -7.42 3.11
C SER A 163 -35.07 -6.66 4.38
N LYS A 164 -35.50 -7.11 5.56
CA LYS A 164 -35.04 -6.53 6.82
C LYS A 164 -33.54 -6.83 7.01
N PRO A 165 -32.73 -5.83 7.36
CA PRO A 165 -31.31 -6.05 7.65
C PRO A 165 -31.17 -7.00 8.84
N LYS A 166 -30.13 -7.85 8.80
CA LYS A 166 -29.80 -8.73 9.93
C LYS A 166 -29.49 -7.89 11.17
N GLN A 167 -29.98 -8.32 12.33
CA GLN A 167 -29.63 -7.68 13.59
C GLN A 167 -28.14 -7.86 13.88
N LEU A 168 -27.49 -6.78 14.32
CA LEU A 168 -26.10 -6.81 14.74
C LEU A 168 -25.97 -7.59 16.06
N HIS A 169 -24.83 -8.25 16.25
CA HIS A 169 -24.55 -8.99 17.49
C HIS A 169 -24.55 -8.02 18.70
N PRO A 170 -24.97 -8.43 19.91
CA PRO A 170 -24.98 -7.55 21.09
C PRO A 170 -23.64 -6.87 21.41
N ASN A 171 -22.54 -7.55 21.07
CA ASN A 171 -21.17 -7.05 21.26
C ASN A 171 -20.59 -6.38 20.01
N PHE A 172 -21.41 -6.08 19.00
CA PHE A 172 -20.95 -5.38 17.80
C PHE A 172 -20.58 -3.93 18.18
N MET A 173 -19.28 -3.64 18.17
CA MET A 173 -18.79 -2.27 18.27
C MET A 173 -18.61 -1.72 16.86
N PRO A 174 -19.26 -0.62 16.48
CA PRO A 174 -19.00 0.04 15.21
C PRO A 174 -17.52 0.45 15.13
N ALA A 175 -17.01 0.61 13.90
CA ALA A 175 -15.69 1.19 13.72
C ALA A 175 -15.62 2.53 14.46
N ARG A 176 -14.59 2.70 15.29
CA ARG A 176 -14.38 3.94 16.04
C ARG A 176 -14.32 5.11 15.08
N ASP A 177 -14.97 6.22 15.44
CA ASP A 177 -14.91 7.45 14.67
C ASP A 177 -13.44 7.85 14.41
N PRO A 178 -13.13 8.36 13.19
CA PRO A 178 -11.75 8.73 12.83
C PRO A 178 -11.21 9.89 13.66
N GLU A 179 -12.07 10.57 14.41
CA GLU A 179 -11.73 11.70 15.27
C GLU A 179 -11.20 11.18 16.62
N TRP A 180 -9.89 11.32 16.83
CA TRP A 180 -9.31 11.10 18.14
C TRP A 180 -9.42 12.39 18.96
N PRO A 181 -10.15 12.41 20.10
CA PRO A 181 -10.18 13.60 20.93
C PRO A 181 -8.78 13.86 21.48
N VAL A 182 -8.19 14.98 21.06
CA VAL A 182 -6.91 15.44 21.61
C VAL A 182 -7.17 15.86 23.05
N THR A 183 -6.50 15.20 24.00
CA THR A 183 -6.60 15.54 25.42
C THR A 183 -6.16 16.99 25.67
N GLU A 184 -6.81 17.70 26.59
CA GLU A 184 -6.45 19.09 26.92
C GLU A 184 -4.96 19.26 27.27
N ALA A 185 -4.37 18.29 27.97
CA ALA A 185 -2.93 18.28 28.27
C ALA A 185 -2.03 18.31 27.02
N ALA A 186 -2.47 17.67 25.92
CA ALA A 186 -1.73 17.68 24.66
C ALA A 186 -1.91 18.98 23.89
N LYS A 187 -3.07 19.65 23.99
CA LYS A 187 -3.31 20.99 23.39
C LYS A 187 -2.47 22.07 24.08
N HIS A 188 -2.25 21.94 25.39
CA HIS A 188 -1.47 22.89 26.19
C HIS A 188 0.00 22.52 26.35
N ALA A 189 0.49 21.48 25.66
CA ALA A 189 1.88 21.05 25.76
C ALA A 189 2.82 22.07 25.09
N VAL A 190 3.73 22.66 25.89
CA VAL A 190 4.75 23.59 25.40
C VAL A 190 6.01 22.80 24.97
N PRO A 191 6.53 22.99 23.74
CA PRO A 191 7.71 22.28 23.28
C PRO A 191 8.97 22.69 24.06
N THR A 192 9.83 21.72 24.34
CA THR A 192 11.11 21.98 25.01
C THR A 192 12.10 22.68 24.07
N LYS A 193 13.07 23.42 24.63
CA LYS A 193 14.13 24.10 23.87
C LYS A 193 14.85 23.18 22.88
N ARG A 194 15.04 21.90 23.24
CA ARG A 194 15.62 20.87 22.37
C ARG A 194 14.74 20.60 21.15
N ILE A 195 13.43 20.47 21.32
CA ILE A 195 12.47 20.24 20.22
C ILE A 195 12.48 21.44 19.27
N LEU A 196 12.51 22.66 19.82
CA LEU A 196 12.62 23.89 19.02
C LEU A 196 13.94 23.95 18.22
N GLY A 197 15.06 23.56 18.82
CA GLY A 197 16.36 23.50 18.13
C GLY A 197 16.40 22.44 17.01
N LEU A 198 15.76 21.29 17.22
CA LEU A 198 15.66 20.24 16.20
C LEU A 198 14.67 20.59 15.08
N ALA A 199 13.69 21.45 15.35
CA ALA A 199 12.75 21.93 14.34
C ALA A 199 13.39 22.93 13.36
N GLN A 200 14.58 23.47 13.67
CA GLN A 200 15.31 24.33 12.75
C GLN A 200 15.85 23.51 11.56
N PRO A 201 15.61 23.93 10.31
CA PRO A 201 16.12 23.23 9.14
C PRO A 201 17.65 23.29 9.10
N SER A 202 18.31 22.17 8.77
CA SER A 202 19.76 22.16 8.64
C SER A 202 20.18 23.02 7.44
N SER A 203 20.98 24.06 7.67
CA SER A 203 21.62 24.83 6.59
C SER A 203 22.73 23.99 5.95
N ARG A 204 22.34 23.10 5.04
CA ARG A 204 23.31 22.47 4.13
C ARG A 204 23.53 23.45 2.98
N PRO A 205 24.78 23.82 2.65
CA PRO A 205 25.02 24.60 1.45
C PRO A 205 24.51 23.81 0.24
N ARG A 206 23.74 24.49 -0.62
CA ARG A 206 23.36 23.94 -1.93
C ARG A 206 24.66 23.74 -2.71
N VAL A 207 25.08 22.49 -2.88
CA VAL A 207 26.21 22.15 -3.76
C VAL A 207 25.72 22.35 -5.20
N THR A 208 25.80 23.57 -5.70
CA THR A 208 25.49 23.92 -7.11
C THR A 208 26.71 23.80 -8.01
N ALA A 209 27.91 23.78 -7.44
CA ALA A 209 29.13 23.57 -8.19
C ALA A 209 29.33 22.06 -8.36
N LEU A 210 28.92 21.55 -9.52
CA LEU A 210 29.38 20.25 -9.99
C LEU A 210 30.85 20.41 -10.35
N ASP A 211 31.74 19.65 -9.71
CA ASP A 211 33.16 19.70 -10.03
C ASP A 211 33.37 19.39 -11.52
N PRO A 212 33.96 20.30 -12.32
CA PRO A 212 34.09 20.10 -13.77
C PRO A 212 35.01 18.93 -14.12
N GLU A 213 35.87 18.53 -13.18
CA GLU A 213 36.80 17.41 -13.32
C GLU A 213 36.18 16.07 -12.85
N ALA A 214 34.93 16.06 -12.36
CA ALA A 214 34.27 14.84 -11.87
C ALA A 214 34.13 13.75 -12.95
N PHE A 215 34.03 14.15 -14.21
CA PHE A 215 33.92 13.25 -15.37
C PHE A 215 35.20 13.12 -16.17
N LYS A 216 36.29 13.76 -15.73
CA LYS A 216 37.56 13.65 -16.43
C LYS A 216 38.23 12.34 -16.09
N VAL A 217 38.43 11.52 -17.11
CA VAL A 217 39.14 10.24 -16.99
C VAL A 217 40.58 10.52 -16.58
N LYS A 218 41.06 9.81 -15.55
CA LYS A 218 42.45 9.94 -15.07
C LYS A 218 43.43 9.60 -16.19
N GLU A 219 44.54 10.33 -16.28
CA GLU A 219 45.56 10.08 -17.32
C GLU A 219 46.15 8.66 -17.28
N SER A 220 46.21 8.05 -16.09
CA SER A 220 46.62 6.65 -15.94
C SER A 220 45.64 5.67 -16.58
N ALA A 221 44.34 5.99 -16.57
CA ALA A 221 43.31 5.18 -17.22
C ALA A 221 43.33 5.35 -18.74
N LEU A 222 43.71 6.53 -19.26
CA LEU A 222 43.92 6.75 -20.70
C LEU A 222 45.12 5.97 -21.26
N LYS A 223 46.11 5.67 -20.41
CA LYS A 223 47.32 4.89 -20.76
C LYS A 223 47.12 3.39 -20.54
N ALA A 224 45.97 2.95 -20.06
CA ALA A 224 45.72 1.54 -19.79
C ALA A 224 45.61 0.75 -21.10
N VAL A 225 46.44 -0.29 -21.24
CA VAL A 225 46.42 -1.20 -22.40
C VAL A 225 45.49 -2.38 -22.08
N CYS A 226 44.65 -2.73 -23.06
CA CYS A 226 43.75 -3.89 -22.92
C CYS A 226 44.56 -5.19 -22.79
N THR A 227 44.20 -6.05 -21.83
CA THR A 227 44.84 -7.36 -21.70
C THR A 227 44.39 -8.28 -22.84
N PRO A 228 45.23 -9.24 -23.29
CA PRO A 228 44.89 -10.12 -24.40
C PRO A 228 43.57 -10.88 -24.18
N ARG A 229 43.33 -11.34 -22.94
CA ARG A 229 42.07 -12.00 -22.55
C ARG A 229 40.84 -11.09 -22.66
N LEU A 230 40.95 -9.82 -22.28
CA LEU A 230 39.85 -8.88 -22.44
C LEU A 230 39.60 -8.57 -23.92
N ALA A 231 40.64 -8.53 -24.75
CA ALA A 231 40.51 -8.36 -26.20
C ALA A 231 39.80 -9.55 -26.86
N GLU A 232 40.07 -10.78 -26.41
CA GLU A 232 39.36 -11.99 -26.84
C GLU A 232 37.88 -11.96 -26.43
N LEU A 233 37.58 -11.60 -25.19
CA LEU A 233 36.19 -11.52 -24.69
C LEU A 233 35.39 -10.37 -25.32
N ALA A 234 36.06 -9.31 -25.79
CA ALA A 234 35.43 -8.21 -26.49
C ALA A 234 35.04 -8.57 -27.94
N GLN A 235 35.47 -9.72 -28.45
CA GLN A 235 35.03 -10.19 -29.76
C GLN A 235 33.54 -10.55 -29.73
N PRO A 236 32.76 -10.16 -30.75
CA PRO A 236 31.33 -10.49 -30.80
C PRO A 236 31.13 -12.00 -30.88
N ILE A 237 30.19 -12.50 -30.07
CA ILE A 237 29.79 -13.91 -30.10
C ILE A 237 29.14 -14.18 -31.46
N ARG A 238 29.77 -15.03 -32.29
CA ARG A 238 29.18 -15.51 -33.53
C ARG A 238 28.03 -16.48 -33.19
N ARG A 239 26.82 -16.18 -33.67
CA ARG A 239 25.62 -17.00 -33.53
C ARG A 239 25.26 -17.64 -34.85
#